data_AF-A0A454W679-F1
#
_entry.id   AF-A0A454W679-F1
#
_cell.length_a   1.000
_cell.length_b   1.000
_cell.length_c   1.000
_cell.angle_alpha   90.00
_cell.angle_beta   90.00
_cell.angle_gamma   90.00
#
_symmetry.space_group_name_H-M   'P 1'
#
loop_
_entity.id
_entity.type
_entity.pdbx_description
1 polymer ?
#
loop_
_entity_poly.entity_id
_entity_poly.type
_entity_poly.pdbx_seq_one_letter_code
_entity_poly.pdbx_strand_id
1 'polypeptide(L)'
;MAENGASPLPTSPLIPTPAAPTAPTPPTTPAPPPTPTPPTTHASRSPLARAEHFVWLTARVLEQRLFAYHFRDGDAGPVETALDAHRNEDGGYGHALEPDLRGPDSQPLHTARALRVLDAVGRCGGQRVERMCRYLTSVSTRDGALPLVRPGGRGYPAAPFPPVVDDPPGELLATGPVVGLLHRNDVWHAWLFRATDFCWQAVESLETPHPDEVEAAVAFLDNAPDRPRARAAADRLGRLVRERRLAVLDPDDRDAYPVSPGRAPGEHRFPHDYAGHPGSLARAWFTDDEMARSLDFLARAQEEDGGWPLRRPRWAPAPAPALEARAAVTIEALRTLRAYGRPIG
;
A
#
# COMPACT_ATOMS: atom_id res chain seq x y z
N MET A 1 -94.27 -56.36 -53.86
CA MET A 1 -95.40 -56.65 -52.97
C MET A 1 -95.21 -55.85 -51.71
N ALA A 2 -96.18 -54.99 -51.42
CA ALA A 2 -96.21 -54.09 -50.27
C ALA A 2 -96.79 -54.80 -49.05
N GLU A 3 -96.35 -54.40 -47.85
CA GLU A 3 -97.12 -54.41 -46.59
C GLU A 3 -96.32 -53.52 -45.60
N ASN A 4 -96.86 -52.37 -45.19
CA ASN A 4 -97.75 -52.11 -44.05
C ASN A 4 -97.05 -52.12 -42.67
N GLY A 5 -97.21 -51.03 -41.93
CA GLY A 5 -96.88 -50.94 -40.51
C GLY A 5 -96.71 -49.49 -40.04
N ALA A 6 -97.80 -48.85 -39.65
CA ALA A 6 -97.85 -47.50 -39.10
C ALA A 6 -97.84 -47.50 -37.56
N SER A 7 -97.40 -46.36 -37.00
CA SER A 7 -97.59 -45.81 -35.63
C SER A 7 -96.65 -46.26 -34.49
N PRO A 8 -96.45 -45.44 -33.44
CA PRO A 8 -96.53 -43.97 -33.32
C PRO A 8 -95.34 -43.30 -32.55
N LEU A 9 -95.35 -41.95 -32.57
CA LEU A 9 -94.54 -40.93 -31.86
C LEU A 9 -94.34 -41.19 -30.33
N PRO A 10 -93.43 -40.49 -29.58
CA PRO A 10 -92.91 -39.12 -29.77
C PRO A 10 -91.47 -38.85 -29.25
N THR A 11 -91.18 -37.57 -29.01
CA THR A 11 -90.15 -36.96 -28.12
C THR A 11 -88.77 -36.64 -28.70
N SER A 12 -88.58 -35.35 -29.04
CA SER A 12 -87.27 -34.68 -29.10
C SER A 12 -86.55 -34.76 -27.74
N PRO A 13 -85.22 -34.82 -27.72
CA PRO A 13 -84.54 -33.62 -27.24
C PRO A 13 -83.14 -33.33 -27.84
N LEU A 14 -82.76 -32.06 -27.63
CA LEU A 14 -81.41 -31.52 -27.39
C LEU A 14 -80.36 -31.52 -28.52
N ILE A 15 -80.16 -30.31 -29.03
CA ILE A 15 -79.06 -29.86 -29.89
C ILE A 15 -77.73 -29.91 -29.10
N PRO A 16 -76.68 -30.57 -29.60
CA PRO A 16 -75.33 -30.45 -29.05
C PRO A 16 -74.56 -29.30 -29.72
N THR A 17 -73.88 -28.53 -28.87
CA THR A 17 -72.97 -27.41 -29.18
C THR A 17 -71.77 -27.88 -30.02
N PRO A 18 -71.31 -27.12 -31.04
CA PRO A 18 -70.12 -27.47 -31.82
C PRO A 18 -68.83 -27.25 -31.03
N ALA A 19 -67.90 -28.19 -31.14
CA ALA A 19 -66.57 -28.15 -30.54
C ALA A 19 -65.67 -27.06 -31.17
N ALA A 20 -64.93 -26.34 -30.32
CA ALA A 20 -63.98 -25.31 -30.71
C ALA A 20 -62.71 -25.90 -31.37
N PRO A 21 -62.08 -25.18 -32.32
CA PRO A 21 -60.89 -25.64 -33.02
C PRO A 21 -59.63 -25.59 -32.14
N THR A 22 -58.76 -26.59 -32.31
CA THR A 22 -57.46 -26.75 -31.66
C THR A 22 -56.50 -25.61 -32.02
N ALA A 23 -55.88 -24.99 -31.01
CA ALA A 23 -54.88 -23.94 -31.18
C ALA A 23 -53.54 -24.49 -31.73
N PRO A 24 -52.81 -23.76 -32.58
CA PRO A 24 -51.49 -24.18 -33.06
C PRO A 24 -50.40 -23.97 -32.00
N THR A 25 -49.47 -24.93 -31.92
CA THR A 25 -48.28 -24.91 -31.07
C THR A 25 -47.33 -23.78 -31.49
N PRO A 26 -46.75 -22.99 -30.55
CA PRO A 26 -45.79 -21.94 -30.92
C PRO A 26 -44.44 -22.52 -31.35
N PRO A 27 -43.68 -21.84 -32.23
CA PRO A 27 -42.36 -22.29 -32.63
C PRO A 27 -41.36 -22.17 -31.47
N THR A 28 -40.54 -23.20 -31.29
CA THR A 28 -39.48 -23.25 -30.28
C THR A 28 -38.32 -22.36 -30.71
N THR A 29 -38.12 -21.23 -30.02
CA THR A 29 -36.93 -20.38 -30.19
C THR A 29 -35.68 -21.16 -29.76
N PRO A 30 -34.62 -21.26 -30.57
CA PRO A 30 -33.37 -21.88 -30.14
C PRO A 30 -32.72 -21.04 -29.03
N ALA A 31 -32.23 -21.71 -27.99
CA ALA A 31 -31.56 -21.07 -26.86
C ALA A 31 -30.36 -20.23 -27.33
N PRO A 32 -30.09 -19.06 -26.73
CA PRO A 32 -28.90 -18.27 -27.04
C PRO A 32 -27.63 -19.10 -26.74
N PRO A 33 -26.55 -18.92 -27.52
CA PRO A 33 -25.30 -19.61 -27.25
C PRO A 33 -24.79 -19.25 -25.84
N PRO A 34 -24.12 -20.18 -25.14
CA PRO A 34 -23.60 -19.90 -23.81
C PRO A 34 -22.64 -18.72 -23.88
N THR A 35 -22.85 -17.75 -23.00
CA THR A 35 -21.94 -16.64 -22.77
C THR A 35 -20.55 -17.20 -22.48
N PRO A 36 -19.47 -16.73 -23.14
CA PRO A 36 -18.13 -17.21 -22.82
C PRO A 36 -17.86 -16.93 -21.35
N THR A 37 -17.60 -17.99 -20.59
CA THR A 37 -17.16 -17.91 -19.21
C THR A 37 -15.85 -17.12 -19.19
N PRO A 38 -15.67 -16.11 -18.32
CA PRO A 38 -14.39 -15.42 -18.22
C PRO A 38 -13.31 -16.45 -17.88
N PRO A 39 -12.09 -16.34 -18.43
CA PRO A 39 -11.07 -17.35 -18.20
C PRO A 39 -10.71 -17.39 -16.72
N THR A 40 -10.90 -18.55 -16.10
CA THR A 40 -10.53 -18.88 -14.72
C THR A 40 -9.00 -19.04 -14.58
N THR A 41 -8.21 -18.07 -15.05
CA THR A 41 -6.74 -18.19 -15.18
C THR A 41 -5.94 -17.35 -14.17
N HIS A 42 -6.60 -16.59 -13.29
CA HIS A 42 -5.89 -15.77 -12.31
C HIS A 42 -5.38 -16.57 -11.10
N ALA A 43 -6.11 -17.61 -10.66
CA ALA A 43 -5.75 -18.41 -9.49
C ALA A 43 -4.53 -19.33 -9.71
N SER A 44 -4.15 -19.62 -10.96
CA SER A 44 -3.00 -20.46 -11.30
C SER A 44 -1.68 -19.69 -11.51
N ARG A 45 -1.71 -18.36 -11.44
CA ARG A 45 -0.51 -17.52 -11.57
C ARG A 45 0.18 -17.34 -10.22
N SER A 46 1.51 -17.32 -10.24
CA SER A 46 2.29 -17.03 -9.03
C SER A 46 1.97 -15.63 -8.46
N PRO A 47 2.20 -15.39 -7.16
CA PRO A 47 2.01 -14.07 -6.56
C PRO A 47 2.70 -12.95 -7.33
N LEU A 48 3.92 -13.18 -7.80
CA LEU A 48 4.70 -12.23 -8.60
C LEU A 48 4.05 -11.93 -9.95
N ALA A 49 3.55 -12.95 -10.66
CA ALA A 49 2.87 -12.76 -11.95
C ALA A 49 1.53 -12.02 -11.81
N ARG A 50 0.80 -12.24 -10.71
CA ARG A 50 -0.41 -11.48 -10.38
C ARG A 50 -0.08 -10.02 -10.05
N ALA A 51 0.96 -9.79 -9.26
CA ALA A 51 1.43 -8.44 -8.92
C ALA A 51 1.94 -7.67 -10.14
N GLU A 52 2.64 -8.34 -11.06
CA GLU A 52 3.08 -7.74 -12.32
C GLU A 52 1.89 -7.24 -13.14
N HIS A 53 0.84 -8.05 -13.27
CA HIS A 53 -0.38 -7.64 -13.95
C HIS A 53 -1.02 -6.41 -13.29
N PHE A 54 -1.13 -6.42 -11.95
CA PHE A 54 -1.64 -5.28 -11.18
C PHE A 54 -0.82 -4.01 -11.43
N VAL A 55 0.51 -4.10 -11.40
CA VAL A 55 1.43 -2.97 -11.59
C VAL A 55 1.30 -2.40 -13.01
N TRP A 56 1.31 -3.25 -14.05
CA TRP A 56 1.14 -2.77 -15.43
C TRP A 56 -0.23 -2.15 -15.69
N LEU A 57 -1.27 -2.61 -14.98
CA LEU A 57 -2.63 -2.08 -15.15
C LEU A 57 -2.83 -0.74 -14.43
N THR A 58 -2.21 -0.53 -13.27
CA THR A 58 -2.63 0.52 -12.32
C THR A 58 -1.54 1.49 -11.88
N ALA A 59 -0.26 1.09 -11.95
CA ALA A 59 0.82 1.86 -11.37
C ALA A 59 1.27 3.02 -12.28
N ARG A 60 1.83 4.07 -11.67
CA ARG A 60 2.52 5.14 -12.40
C ARG A 60 3.81 4.60 -13.02
N VAL A 61 4.33 5.33 -14.00
CA VAL A 61 5.60 4.97 -14.67
C VAL A 61 6.74 4.75 -13.67
N LEU A 62 6.80 5.51 -12.58
CA LEU A 62 7.83 5.31 -11.55
C LEU A 62 7.77 3.92 -10.90
N GLU A 63 6.62 3.55 -10.31
CA GLU A 63 6.42 2.24 -9.69
C GLU A 63 6.55 1.10 -10.72
N GLN A 64 6.12 1.33 -11.96
CA GLN A 64 6.34 0.43 -13.07
C GLN A 64 7.83 0.13 -13.30
N ARG A 65 8.68 1.17 -13.35
CA ARG A 65 10.14 1.00 -13.51
C ARG A 65 10.78 0.36 -12.28
N LEU A 66 10.32 0.70 -11.08
CA LEU A 66 10.78 0.06 -9.83
C LEU A 66 10.46 -1.43 -9.81
N PHE A 67 9.28 -1.83 -10.26
CA PHE A 67 8.91 -3.24 -10.37
C PHE A 67 9.84 -3.96 -11.36
N ALA A 68 10.07 -3.39 -12.53
CA ALA A 68 10.99 -3.97 -13.51
C ALA A 68 12.42 -4.12 -12.95
N TYR A 69 12.92 -3.10 -12.27
CA TYR A 69 14.24 -3.13 -11.63
C TYR A 69 14.36 -4.27 -10.61
N HIS A 70 13.37 -4.44 -9.73
CA HIS A 70 13.43 -5.46 -8.69
C HIS A 70 13.11 -6.88 -9.17
N PHE A 71 12.27 -7.05 -10.20
CA PHE A 71 11.67 -8.36 -10.51
C PHE A 71 11.86 -8.84 -11.96
N ARG A 72 12.42 -8.00 -12.84
CA ARG A 72 12.53 -8.27 -14.29
C ARG A 72 13.87 -7.79 -14.89
N ASP A 73 14.94 -7.81 -14.09
CA ASP A 73 16.30 -7.45 -14.50
C ASP A 73 16.39 -6.06 -15.18
N GLY A 74 15.52 -5.13 -14.80
CA GLY A 74 15.51 -3.78 -15.33
C GLY A 74 16.66 -2.91 -14.78
N ASP A 75 17.11 -1.94 -15.57
CA ASP A 75 18.17 -1.02 -15.16
C ASP A 75 17.69 0.10 -14.22
N ALA A 76 18.62 0.67 -13.45
CA ALA A 76 18.35 1.84 -12.59
C ALA A 76 18.05 3.13 -13.38
N GLY A 77 18.63 3.30 -14.58
CA GLY A 77 18.52 4.53 -15.37
C GLY A 77 17.07 4.93 -15.73
N PRO A 78 16.23 4.00 -16.21
CA PRO A 78 14.80 4.25 -16.42
C PRO A 78 14.03 4.65 -15.15
N VAL A 79 14.40 4.12 -13.98
CA VAL A 79 13.82 4.53 -12.69
C VAL A 79 14.16 5.99 -12.40
N GLU A 80 15.44 6.36 -12.55
CA GLU A 80 15.89 7.74 -12.36
C GLU A 80 15.21 8.72 -13.31
N THR A 81 15.03 8.33 -14.57
CA THR A 81 14.34 9.15 -15.58
C THR A 81 12.87 9.38 -15.21
N ALA A 82 12.17 8.34 -14.73
CA ALA A 82 10.80 8.48 -14.24
C ALA A 82 10.72 9.36 -12.98
N LEU A 83 11.71 9.23 -12.08
CA LEU A 83 11.79 10.04 -10.86
C LEU A 83 12.06 11.52 -11.16
N ASP A 84 12.84 11.83 -12.20
CA ASP A 84 13.17 13.21 -12.57
C ASP A 84 11.93 14.04 -12.97
N ALA A 85 10.85 13.40 -13.43
CA ALA A 85 9.58 14.08 -13.70
C ALA A 85 8.92 14.70 -12.45
N HIS A 86 9.32 14.27 -11.25
CA HIS A 86 8.82 14.80 -9.98
C HIS A 86 9.73 15.87 -9.36
N ARG A 87 10.89 16.15 -9.95
CA ARG A 87 11.91 17.02 -9.36
C ARG A 87 11.63 18.48 -9.68
N ASN A 88 11.82 19.35 -8.68
CA ASN A 88 11.68 20.80 -8.82
C ASN A 88 13.06 21.51 -8.80
N GLU A 89 13.06 22.78 -9.23
CA GLU A 89 14.27 23.62 -9.34
C GLU A 89 14.94 23.89 -7.98
N ASP A 90 14.16 23.89 -6.89
CA ASP A 90 14.64 24.10 -5.52
C ASP A 90 15.41 22.89 -4.95
N GLY A 91 15.49 21.79 -5.69
CA GLY A 91 16.14 20.55 -5.27
C GLY A 91 15.23 19.59 -4.50
N GLY A 92 14.00 19.99 -4.21
CA GLY A 92 12.95 19.14 -3.67
C GLY A 92 12.18 18.38 -4.74
N TYR A 93 11.15 17.66 -4.29
CA TYR A 93 10.28 16.85 -5.15
C TYR A 93 8.81 17.16 -4.89
N GLY A 94 7.99 17.08 -5.94
CA GLY A 94 6.57 17.40 -5.96
C GLY A 94 5.76 16.46 -6.84
N HIS A 95 4.69 16.99 -7.43
CA HIS A 95 3.87 16.33 -8.46
C HIS A 95 3.29 14.99 -8.00
N ALA A 96 2.77 14.98 -6.77
CA ALA A 96 2.17 13.81 -6.14
C ALA A 96 3.07 12.58 -6.01
N LEU A 97 4.39 12.74 -5.93
CA LEU A 97 5.32 11.61 -5.74
C LEU A 97 4.95 10.75 -4.52
N GLU A 98 4.54 11.41 -3.44
CA GLU A 98 3.81 10.83 -2.31
C GLU A 98 2.31 10.93 -2.65
N PRO A 99 1.60 9.80 -2.89
CA PRO A 99 0.21 9.82 -3.36
C PRO A 99 -0.78 10.54 -2.43
N ASP A 100 -0.45 10.75 -1.17
CA ASP A 100 -1.34 11.48 -0.27
C ASP A 100 -1.23 12.99 -0.35
N LEU A 101 -0.21 13.52 -1.03
CA LEU A 101 -0.01 14.95 -1.22
C LEU A 101 -0.13 15.28 -2.70
N ARG A 102 -1.06 16.14 -3.10
CA ARG A 102 -1.20 16.57 -4.50
C ARG A 102 -0.62 17.96 -4.71
N GLY A 103 -0.39 18.27 -5.99
CA GLY A 103 0.17 19.55 -6.42
C GLY A 103 1.63 19.44 -6.83
N PRO A 104 2.16 20.53 -7.42
CA PRO A 104 3.51 20.59 -7.96
C PRO A 104 4.57 20.94 -6.91
N ASP A 105 4.16 21.46 -5.74
CA ASP A 105 5.08 22.05 -4.78
C ASP A 105 5.99 21.01 -4.11
N SER A 106 7.22 21.43 -3.83
CA SER A 106 8.16 20.58 -3.10
C SER A 106 7.72 20.36 -1.65
N GLN A 107 7.63 19.09 -1.22
CA GLN A 107 7.31 18.72 0.17
C GLN A 107 8.37 17.79 0.77
N PRO A 108 8.60 17.82 2.10
CA PRO A 108 9.51 16.89 2.77
C PRO A 108 9.19 15.41 2.48
N LEU A 109 7.92 15.02 2.55
CA LEU A 109 7.48 13.66 2.27
C LEU A 109 7.74 13.20 0.82
N HIS A 110 7.57 14.09 -0.16
CA HIS A 110 7.95 13.80 -1.55
C HIS A 110 9.46 13.56 -1.65
N THR A 111 10.27 14.41 -1.02
CA THR A 111 11.73 14.28 -1.05
C THR A 111 12.20 13.01 -0.32
N ALA A 112 11.54 12.64 0.78
CA ALA A 112 11.76 11.36 1.47
C ALA A 112 11.42 10.15 0.58
N ARG A 113 10.32 10.22 -0.19
CA ARG A 113 9.97 9.20 -1.18
C ARG A 113 11.02 9.12 -2.29
N ALA A 114 11.53 10.25 -2.79
CA ALA A 114 12.60 10.27 -3.78
C ALA A 114 13.90 9.63 -3.25
N LEU A 115 14.31 9.91 -2.01
CA LEU A 115 15.47 9.26 -1.39
C LEU A 115 15.29 7.74 -1.30
N ARG A 116 14.10 7.26 -0.89
CA ARG A 116 13.79 5.82 -0.85
C ARG A 116 13.94 5.16 -2.22
N VAL A 117 13.50 5.83 -3.29
CA VAL A 117 13.66 5.33 -4.66
C VAL A 117 15.13 5.26 -5.05
N LEU A 118 15.91 6.31 -4.79
CA LEU A 118 17.34 6.35 -5.11
C LEU A 118 18.13 5.30 -4.33
N ASP A 119 17.84 5.11 -3.04
CA ASP A 119 18.43 4.05 -2.22
C ASP A 119 18.11 2.66 -2.77
N ALA A 120 16.84 2.41 -3.10
CA ALA A 120 16.38 1.11 -3.61
C ALA A 120 17.09 0.67 -4.90
N VAL A 121 17.60 1.61 -5.69
CA VAL A 121 18.31 1.34 -6.95
C VAL A 121 19.82 1.62 -6.89
N GLY A 122 20.38 1.88 -5.70
CA GLY A 122 21.82 2.10 -5.50
C GLY A 122 22.34 3.41 -6.10
N ARG A 123 21.50 4.45 -6.13
CA ARG A 123 21.78 5.78 -6.72
C ARG A 123 21.66 6.93 -5.71
N CYS A 124 21.60 6.62 -4.42
CA CYS A 124 21.53 7.61 -3.35
C CYS A 124 22.92 8.22 -3.08
N GLY A 125 23.33 9.18 -3.91
CA GLY A 125 24.58 9.91 -3.69
C GLY A 125 24.82 11.06 -4.68
N GLY A 126 26.00 11.68 -4.57
CA GLY A 126 26.48 12.72 -5.49
C GLY A 126 25.66 14.01 -5.47
N GLN A 127 25.78 14.80 -6.54
CA GLN A 127 25.19 16.14 -6.65
C GLN A 127 23.65 16.15 -6.58
N ARG A 128 22.99 15.03 -6.90
CA ARG A 128 21.53 14.92 -6.77
C ARG A 128 21.14 14.94 -5.29
N VAL A 129 21.72 14.07 -4.48
CA VAL A 129 21.44 14.01 -3.04
C VAL A 129 21.95 15.24 -2.30
N GLU A 130 23.05 15.86 -2.72
CA GLU A 130 23.50 17.14 -2.16
C GLU A 130 22.45 18.24 -2.31
N ARG A 131 21.81 18.36 -3.49
CA ARG A 131 20.72 19.31 -3.74
C ARG A 131 19.48 18.99 -2.90
N MET A 132 19.16 17.71 -2.73
CA MET A 132 18.09 17.29 -1.84
C MET A 132 18.39 17.70 -0.39
N CYS A 133 19.62 17.50 0.10
CA CYS A 133 20.02 17.92 1.44
C CYS A 133 19.94 19.45 1.62
N ARG A 134 20.28 20.23 0.59
CA ARG A 134 20.11 21.69 0.60
C ARG A 134 18.63 22.09 0.71
N TYR A 135 17.76 21.44 -0.07
CA TYR A 135 16.32 21.63 0.05
C TYR A 135 15.83 21.27 1.46
N LEU A 136 16.18 20.08 1.97
CA LEU A 136 15.80 19.60 3.30
C LEU A 136 16.24 20.57 4.41
N THR A 137 17.45 21.13 4.29
CA THR A 137 17.94 22.18 5.19
C THR A 137 17.04 23.42 5.18
N SER A 138 16.58 23.85 4.00
CA SER A 138 15.74 25.05 3.85
C SER A 138 14.32 24.89 4.40
N VAL A 139 13.85 23.65 4.54
CA VAL A 139 12.49 23.33 5.01
C VAL A 139 12.46 22.75 6.41
N SER A 140 13.62 22.60 7.04
CA SER A 140 13.72 22.08 8.41
C SER A 140 13.33 23.11 9.46
N THR A 141 12.82 22.61 10.58
CA THR A 141 12.64 23.38 11.81
C THR A 141 13.99 23.75 12.44
N ARG A 142 13.97 24.61 13.45
CA ARG A 142 15.19 25.16 14.09
C ARG A 142 16.11 24.09 14.69
N ASP A 143 15.52 23.00 15.17
CA ASP A 143 16.19 21.80 15.70
C ASP A 143 16.74 20.87 14.59
N GLY A 144 16.49 21.18 13.31
CA GLY A 144 16.97 20.41 12.16
C GLY A 144 16.03 19.28 11.73
N ALA A 145 14.86 19.16 12.36
CA ALA A 145 13.86 18.18 11.98
C ALA A 145 13.04 18.62 10.75
N LEU A 146 12.41 17.65 10.10
CA LEU A 146 11.51 17.88 8.98
C LEU A 146 10.07 17.88 9.47
N PRO A 147 9.25 18.87 9.10
CA PRO A 147 7.82 18.77 9.26
C PRO A 147 7.25 17.72 8.30
N LEU A 148 6.11 17.12 8.67
CA LEU A 148 5.46 16.12 7.82
C LEU A 148 4.93 16.74 6.52
N VAL A 149 4.25 17.88 6.63
CA VAL A 149 3.75 18.68 5.51
C VAL A 149 4.02 20.14 5.82
N ARG A 150 4.47 20.90 4.82
CA ARG A 150 4.54 22.36 4.93
C ARG A 150 3.27 23.01 4.41
N PRO A 151 2.83 24.13 4.99
CA PRO A 151 1.76 24.94 4.42
C PRO A 151 2.19 25.38 3.02
N GLY A 152 1.57 24.79 2.00
CA GLY A 152 1.75 25.16 0.61
C GLY A 152 0.86 26.34 0.25
N GLY A 153 1.34 27.26 -0.57
CA GLY A 153 0.62 28.49 -0.89
C GLY A 153 -0.60 28.34 -1.81
N ARG A 154 -1.09 27.12 -2.09
CA ARG A 154 -1.97 26.86 -3.25
C ARG A 154 -3.14 25.90 -3.04
N GLY A 155 -3.43 25.45 -1.81
CA GLY A 155 -4.67 24.72 -1.51
C GLY A 155 -4.88 23.42 -2.32
N TYR A 156 -3.79 22.78 -2.77
CA TYR A 156 -3.90 21.53 -3.51
C TYR A 156 -4.48 20.40 -2.65
N PRO A 157 -5.19 19.43 -3.25
CA PRO A 157 -5.76 18.32 -2.49
C PRO A 157 -4.70 17.54 -1.72
N ALA A 158 -4.99 17.19 -0.48
CA ALA A 158 -4.14 16.33 0.32
C ALA A 158 -5.01 15.42 1.19
N ALA A 159 -4.45 14.29 1.61
CA ALA A 159 -5.08 13.45 2.61
C ALA A 159 -5.26 14.24 3.91
N PRO A 160 -6.42 14.11 4.60
CA PRO A 160 -6.72 14.90 5.79
C PRO A 160 -6.05 14.35 7.07
N PHE A 161 -5.08 13.43 6.94
CA PHE A 161 -4.44 12.78 8.08
C PHE A 161 -3.41 13.69 8.76
N PRO A 162 -2.40 14.23 8.05
CA PRO A 162 -1.56 15.28 8.62
C PRO A 162 -2.30 16.62 8.61
N PRO A 163 -2.49 17.30 9.76
CA PRO A 163 -3.02 18.64 9.77
C PRO A 163 -2.02 19.61 9.11
N VAL A 164 -2.49 20.42 8.18
CA VAL A 164 -1.68 21.52 7.60
C VAL A 164 -1.82 22.72 8.52
N VAL A 165 -0.72 23.07 9.19
CA VAL A 165 -0.63 24.22 10.11
C VAL A 165 0.45 25.19 9.63
N ASP A 166 0.38 26.45 10.05
CA ASP A 166 1.28 27.52 9.56
C ASP A 166 2.74 27.33 10.01
N ASP A 167 2.96 26.80 11.22
CA ASP A 167 4.28 26.50 11.79
C ASP A 167 4.31 25.03 12.23
N PRO A 168 4.47 24.08 11.29
CA PRO A 168 4.42 22.65 11.60
C PRO A 168 5.66 22.24 12.40
N PRO A 169 5.48 21.43 13.47
CA PRO A 169 6.60 20.95 14.26
C PRO A 169 7.46 19.98 13.45
N GLY A 170 8.71 19.81 13.89
CA GLY A 170 9.57 18.74 13.40
C GLY A 170 9.05 17.39 13.86
N GLU A 171 8.99 16.41 12.95
CA GLU A 171 8.44 15.10 13.25
C GLU A 171 9.43 13.98 12.94
N LEU A 172 9.48 12.98 13.84
CA LEU A 172 10.29 11.78 13.64
C LEU A 172 9.84 11.01 12.40
N LEU A 173 8.53 11.01 12.08
CA LEU A 173 7.96 10.31 10.94
C LEU A 173 8.55 10.77 9.59
N ALA A 174 8.81 12.07 9.45
CA ALA A 174 9.44 12.63 8.27
C ALA A 174 10.98 12.58 8.34
N THR A 175 11.54 12.81 9.53
CA THR A 175 12.99 12.98 9.71
C THR A 175 13.75 11.65 9.76
N GLY A 176 13.26 10.70 10.55
CA GLY A 176 13.93 9.42 10.84
C GLY A 176 14.26 8.61 9.59
N PRO A 177 13.29 8.32 8.71
CA PRO A 177 13.53 7.56 7.48
C PRO A 177 14.54 8.26 6.55
N VAL A 178 14.49 9.59 6.46
CA VAL A 178 15.43 10.36 5.63
C VAL A 178 16.85 10.27 6.19
N VAL A 179 17.02 10.55 7.47
CA VAL A 179 18.32 10.51 8.15
C VAL A 179 18.91 9.10 8.10
N GLY A 180 18.10 8.07 8.33
CA GLY A 180 18.52 6.68 8.23
C GLY A 180 19.06 6.32 6.85
N LEU A 181 18.36 6.70 5.78
CA LEU A 181 18.82 6.45 4.41
C LEU A 181 20.10 7.21 4.06
N LEU A 182 20.25 8.45 4.53
CA LEU A 182 21.46 9.23 4.28
C LEU A 182 22.67 8.62 4.99
N HIS A 183 22.54 8.15 6.23
CA HIS A 183 23.60 7.41 6.92
C HIS A 183 23.92 6.09 6.23
N ARG A 184 22.90 5.33 5.80
CA ARG A 184 23.09 4.06 5.07
C ARG A 184 23.94 4.22 3.82
N ASN A 185 23.85 5.37 3.16
CA ASN A 185 24.54 5.67 1.91
C ASN A 185 25.79 6.54 2.09
N ASP A 186 26.32 6.62 3.32
CA ASP A 186 27.53 7.37 3.67
C ASP A 186 27.49 8.85 3.21
N VAL A 187 26.28 9.45 3.19
CA VAL A 187 26.11 10.83 2.76
C VAL A 187 26.53 11.78 3.87
N TRP A 188 27.39 12.74 3.52
CA TRP A 188 27.79 13.80 4.42
C TRP A 188 27.13 15.13 4.06
N HIS A 189 26.48 15.77 5.03
CA HIS A 189 25.92 17.12 4.88
C HIS A 189 25.79 17.80 6.25
N ALA A 190 26.06 19.11 6.34
CA ALA A 190 26.03 19.83 7.62
C ALA A 190 24.68 19.75 8.36
N TRP A 191 23.56 19.77 7.62
CA TRP A 191 22.22 19.59 8.19
C TRP A 191 22.00 18.21 8.83
N LEU A 192 22.63 17.15 8.30
CA LEU A 192 22.42 15.79 8.76
C LEU A 192 22.82 15.61 10.23
N PHE A 193 23.82 16.37 10.73
CA PHE A 193 24.21 16.33 12.14
C PHE A 193 23.05 16.73 13.07
N ARG A 194 22.42 17.89 12.82
CA ARG A 194 21.29 18.35 13.66
C ARG A 194 20.08 17.43 13.52
N ALA A 195 19.77 16.99 12.30
CA ALA A 195 18.68 16.05 12.08
C ALA A 195 18.92 14.70 12.79
N THR A 196 20.17 14.25 12.86
CA THR A 196 20.57 13.04 13.59
C THR A 196 20.40 13.21 15.10
N ASP A 197 20.82 14.36 15.65
CA ASP A 197 20.64 14.68 17.07
C ASP A 197 19.15 14.72 17.45
N PHE A 198 18.33 15.36 16.60
CA PHE A 198 16.87 15.33 16.75
C PHE A 198 16.33 13.91 16.75
N CYS A 199 16.71 13.07 15.77
CA CYS A 199 16.24 11.68 15.71
C CYS A 199 16.59 10.90 16.97
N TRP A 200 17.82 11.04 17.49
CA TRP A 200 18.20 10.41 18.76
C TRP A 200 17.33 10.88 19.91
N GLN A 201 17.18 12.19 20.09
CA GLN A 201 16.37 12.76 21.16
C GLN A 201 14.91 12.30 21.06
N ALA A 202 14.31 12.38 19.88
CA ALA A 202 12.95 11.95 19.63
C ALA A 202 12.78 10.47 19.98
N VAL A 203 13.62 9.59 19.43
CA VAL A 203 13.58 8.14 19.70
C VAL A 203 13.75 7.85 21.18
N GLU A 204 14.67 8.50 21.88
CA GLU A 204 14.94 8.26 23.31
C GLU A 204 13.82 8.79 24.22
N SER A 205 13.09 9.81 23.79
CA SER A 205 11.95 10.39 24.49
C SER A 205 10.62 9.66 24.31
N LEU A 206 10.54 8.68 23.41
CA LEU A 206 9.33 7.90 23.19
C LEU A 206 8.97 7.06 24.42
N GLU A 207 7.85 7.40 25.08
CA GLU A 207 7.25 6.66 26.19
C GLU A 207 5.95 5.97 25.78
N THR A 208 5.07 6.68 25.06
CA THR A 208 3.78 6.20 24.53
C THR A 208 3.77 6.27 23.00
N PRO A 209 4.64 5.51 22.31
CA PRO A 209 4.83 5.70 20.88
C PRO A 209 3.61 5.26 20.08
N HIS A 210 3.32 6.01 19.02
CA HIS A 210 2.43 5.58 17.96
C HIS A 210 3.16 4.60 17.01
N PRO A 211 2.48 3.59 16.42
CA PRO A 211 3.12 2.63 15.50
C PRO A 211 3.97 3.25 14.38
N ASP A 212 3.49 4.33 13.76
CA ASP A 212 4.24 5.00 12.70
C ASP A 212 5.54 5.67 13.20
N GLU A 213 5.56 6.16 14.45
CA GLU A 213 6.77 6.69 15.07
C GLU A 213 7.78 5.57 15.36
N VAL A 214 7.29 4.39 15.74
CA VAL A 214 8.13 3.20 15.91
C VAL A 214 8.76 2.79 14.58
N GLU A 215 8.00 2.75 13.48
CA GLU A 215 8.54 2.45 12.14
C GLU A 215 9.59 3.48 11.72
N ALA A 216 9.33 4.77 11.95
CA ALA A 216 10.27 5.84 11.65
C ALA A 216 11.55 5.75 12.50
N ALA A 217 11.41 5.41 13.78
CA ALA A 217 12.51 5.15 14.69
C ALA A 217 13.37 3.97 14.21
N VAL A 218 12.74 2.85 13.82
CA VAL A 218 13.47 1.68 13.29
C VAL A 218 14.22 2.04 12.00
N ALA A 219 13.58 2.76 11.07
CA ALA A 219 14.23 3.18 9.83
C ALA A 219 15.51 4.01 10.08
N PHE A 220 15.50 4.85 11.11
CA PHE A 220 16.69 5.57 11.57
C PHE A 220 17.70 4.63 12.25
N LEU A 221 17.28 3.89 13.28
CA LEU A 221 18.15 3.07 14.13
C LEU A 221 18.84 1.95 13.35
N ASP A 222 18.18 1.37 12.36
CA ASP A 222 18.76 0.33 11.51
C ASP A 222 20.03 0.80 10.81
N ASN A 223 20.12 2.10 10.51
CA ASN A 223 21.20 2.71 9.74
C ASN A 223 22.03 3.73 10.54
N ALA A 224 21.69 3.99 11.81
CA ALA A 224 22.41 4.92 12.65
C ALA A 224 23.88 4.48 12.86
N PRO A 225 24.88 5.38 12.74
CA PRO A 225 26.30 5.01 12.85
C PRO A 225 26.71 4.44 14.21
N ASP A 226 26.16 4.95 15.30
CA ASP A 226 26.41 4.45 16.65
C ASP A 226 25.62 3.15 16.89
N ARG A 227 26.21 2.01 16.47
CA ARG A 227 25.55 0.69 16.52
C ARG A 227 25.21 0.24 17.96
N PRO A 228 26.08 0.40 18.97
CA PRO A 228 25.72 0.08 20.36
C PRO A 228 24.53 0.89 20.87
N ARG A 229 24.51 2.21 20.67
CA ARG A 229 23.39 3.07 21.07
C ARG A 229 22.12 2.70 20.32
N ALA A 230 22.23 2.38 19.03
CA ALA A 230 21.09 2.01 18.21
C ALA A 230 20.42 0.71 18.68
N ARG A 231 21.22 -0.30 19.01
CA ARG A 231 20.73 -1.57 19.58
C ARG A 231 20.03 -1.35 20.91
N ALA A 232 20.64 -0.59 21.83
CA ALA A 232 20.04 -0.31 23.13
C ALA A 232 18.71 0.45 23.02
N ALA A 233 18.63 1.44 22.12
CA ALA A 233 17.40 2.17 21.84
C ALA A 233 16.33 1.27 21.18
N ALA A 234 16.72 0.44 20.22
CA ALA A 234 15.82 -0.52 19.57
C ALA A 234 15.28 -1.56 20.55
N ASP A 235 16.11 -2.09 21.46
CA ASP A 235 15.68 -3.05 22.49
C ASP A 235 14.66 -2.42 23.44
N ARG A 236 14.87 -1.15 23.83
CA ARG A 236 13.91 -0.39 24.64
C ARG A 236 12.58 -0.22 23.90
N LEU A 237 12.65 0.16 22.63
CA LEU A 237 11.47 0.35 21.79
C LEU A 237 10.70 -0.95 21.57
N GLY A 238 11.42 -2.06 21.36
CA GLY A 238 10.83 -3.39 21.25
C GLY A 238 10.03 -3.79 22.49
N ARG A 239 10.53 -3.51 23.70
CA ARG A 239 9.76 -3.72 24.94
C ARG A 239 8.47 -2.92 24.95
N LEU A 240 8.51 -1.64 24.59
CA LEU A 240 7.31 -0.79 24.49
C LEU A 240 6.30 -1.33 23.47
N VAL A 241 6.76 -1.80 22.30
CA VAL A 241 5.91 -2.42 21.27
C VAL A 241 5.17 -3.64 21.83
N ARG A 242 5.85 -4.49 22.62
CA ARG A 242 5.24 -5.68 23.21
C ARG A 242 4.30 -5.35 24.36
N GLU A 243 4.74 -4.50 25.30
CA GLU A 243 3.95 -4.07 26.46
C GLU A 243 2.64 -3.39 26.05
N ARG A 244 2.70 -2.54 25.02
CA ARG A 244 1.54 -1.79 24.50
C ARG A 244 0.78 -2.52 23.41
N ARG A 245 1.20 -3.73 23.04
CA ARG A 245 0.58 -4.56 21.99
C ARG A 245 0.44 -3.83 20.65
N LEU A 246 1.50 -3.12 20.23
CA LEU A 246 1.51 -2.35 18.98
C LEU A 246 1.70 -3.21 17.73
N ALA A 247 2.10 -4.47 17.89
CA ALA A 247 2.23 -5.46 16.83
C ALA A 247 1.21 -6.58 17.01
N VAL A 248 0.40 -6.86 15.99
CA VAL A 248 -0.50 -8.02 15.94
C VAL A 248 0.32 -9.29 15.68
N LEU A 249 0.40 -10.16 16.69
CA LEU A 249 1.20 -11.39 16.67
C LEU A 249 0.37 -12.61 16.23
N ASP A 250 -0.95 -12.50 16.38
CA ASP A 250 -1.93 -13.44 15.86
C ASP A 250 -2.86 -12.71 14.87
N PRO A 251 -2.63 -12.87 13.55
CA PRO A 251 -3.46 -12.24 12.53
C PRO A 251 -4.92 -12.70 12.50
N ASP A 252 -5.25 -13.84 13.13
CA ASP A 252 -6.62 -14.35 13.19
C ASP A 252 -7.43 -13.76 14.37
N ASP A 253 -6.75 -13.17 15.37
CA ASP A 253 -7.34 -12.50 16.53
C ASP A 253 -6.95 -11.01 16.61
N ARG A 254 -7.29 -10.25 15.56
CA ARG A 254 -6.95 -8.83 15.45
C ARG A 254 -7.67 -7.95 16.46
N ASP A 255 -8.88 -8.33 16.84
CA ASP A 255 -9.74 -7.56 17.74
C ASP A 255 -9.20 -7.53 19.18
N ALA A 256 -8.30 -8.47 19.54
CA ALA A 256 -7.58 -8.46 20.81
C ALA A 256 -6.50 -7.37 20.93
N TYR A 257 -6.20 -6.67 19.84
CA TYR A 257 -5.17 -5.63 19.77
C TYR A 257 -5.78 -4.23 19.73
N PRO A 258 -5.22 -3.27 20.48
CA PRO A 258 -5.73 -1.91 20.49
C PRO A 258 -5.55 -1.26 19.11
N VAL A 259 -6.59 -0.57 18.63
CA VAL A 259 -6.46 0.39 17.53
C VAL A 259 -5.99 1.71 18.13
N SER A 260 -4.91 2.29 17.59
CA SER A 260 -4.38 3.56 18.09
C SER A 260 -5.43 4.69 17.94
N PRO A 261 -5.56 5.61 18.92
CA PRO A 261 -6.50 6.72 18.84
C PRO A 261 -6.33 7.53 17.54
N GLY A 262 -7.43 7.88 16.87
CA GLY A 262 -7.41 8.64 15.61
C GLY A 262 -7.25 7.81 14.34
N ARG A 263 -7.15 6.49 14.45
CA ARG A 263 -7.05 5.55 13.31
C ARG A 263 -8.38 4.88 13.00
N ALA A 264 -8.57 4.49 11.74
CA ALA A 264 -9.74 3.72 11.36
C ALA A 264 -9.64 2.27 11.89
N PRO A 265 -10.76 1.61 12.16
CA PRO A 265 -10.78 0.20 12.50
C PRO A 265 -9.97 -0.62 11.48
N GLY A 266 -8.96 -1.37 11.95
CA GLY A 266 -8.18 -2.28 11.11
C GLY A 266 -6.77 -1.81 10.70
N GLU A 267 -6.35 -0.58 11.05
CA GLU A 267 -4.97 -0.08 10.79
C GLU A 267 -3.94 -0.65 11.78
N HIS A 268 -3.88 -1.98 11.87
CA HIS A 268 -2.91 -2.66 12.71
C HIS A 268 -1.56 -2.79 12.01
N ARG A 269 -0.50 -2.79 12.81
CA ARG A 269 0.84 -3.17 12.37
C ARG A 269 1.15 -4.61 12.77
N PHE A 270 1.91 -5.27 11.92
CA PHE A 270 2.34 -6.64 12.08
C PHE A 270 3.86 -6.68 12.22
N PRO A 271 4.44 -7.77 12.75
CA PRO A 271 5.89 -7.92 12.84
C PRO A 271 6.67 -7.58 11.55
N HIS A 272 6.16 -7.95 10.37
CA HIS A 272 6.79 -7.60 9.09
C HIS A 272 6.74 -6.11 8.72
N ASP A 273 5.86 -5.31 9.32
CA ASP A 273 5.83 -3.86 9.12
C ASP A 273 6.98 -3.17 9.87
N TYR A 274 7.37 -3.70 11.03
CA TYR A 274 8.52 -3.21 11.80
C TYR A 274 9.85 -3.79 11.31
N ALA A 275 9.86 -5.09 11.00
CA ALA A 275 11.04 -5.81 10.56
C ALA A 275 10.90 -6.21 9.07
N GLY A 276 10.98 -5.22 8.16
CA GLY A 276 10.81 -5.45 6.72
C GLY A 276 11.89 -6.32 6.05
N HIS A 277 13.02 -6.52 6.73
CA HIS A 277 14.08 -7.45 6.29
C HIS A 277 14.79 -8.10 7.49
N PRO A 278 15.42 -9.29 7.31
CA PRO A 278 16.06 -10.01 8.40
C PRO A 278 17.16 -9.24 9.15
N GLY A 279 17.83 -8.30 8.48
CA GLY A 279 18.88 -7.47 9.08
C GLY A 279 18.40 -6.29 9.94
N SER A 280 17.08 -6.08 10.09
CA SER A 280 16.54 -4.97 10.88
C SER A 280 16.73 -5.24 12.37
N LEU A 281 17.02 -4.22 13.17
CA LEU A 281 17.08 -4.32 14.63
C LEU A 281 15.73 -4.77 15.21
N ALA A 282 14.62 -4.38 14.57
CA ALA A 282 13.29 -4.81 14.97
C ALA A 282 13.05 -6.32 14.81
N ARG A 283 13.88 -7.03 14.02
CA ARG A 283 13.76 -8.48 13.87
C ARG A 283 13.92 -9.22 15.20
N ALA A 284 14.74 -8.70 16.10
CA ALA A 284 14.99 -9.28 17.42
C ALA A 284 13.80 -9.15 18.39
N TRP A 285 12.81 -8.32 18.06
CA TRP A 285 11.64 -8.12 18.92
C TRP A 285 10.65 -9.28 18.87
N PHE A 286 10.74 -10.11 17.82
CA PHE A 286 9.77 -11.14 17.49
C PHE A 286 10.44 -12.50 17.41
N THR A 287 9.72 -13.52 17.88
CA THR A 287 10.15 -14.92 17.69
C THR A 287 10.06 -15.33 16.23
N ASP A 288 10.73 -16.42 15.87
CA ASP A 288 10.68 -16.98 14.51
C ASP A 288 9.24 -17.37 14.12
N ASP A 289 8.47 -17.92 15.05
CA ASP A 289 7.07 -18.30 14.82
C ASP A 289 6.16 -17.09 14.62
N GLU A 290 6.34 -16.02 15.39
CA GLU A 290 5.60 -14.76 15.23
C GLU A 290 5.89 -14.11 13.88
N MET A 291 7.16 -14.07 13.49
CA MET A 291 7.55 -13.59 12.17
C MET A 291 7.00 -14.47 11.06
N ALA A 292 7.04 -15.80 11.21
CA ALA A 292 6.50 -16.73 10.22
C ALA A 292 5.00 -16.51 10.02
N ARG A 293 4.20 -16.43 11.10
CA ARG A 293 2.76 -16.12 11.02
C ARG A 293 2.51 -14.77 10.34
N SER A 294 3.29 -13.75 10.70
CA SER A 294 3.19 -12.42 10.11
C SER A 294 3.45 -12.42 8.60
N LEU A 295 4.47 -13.16 8.14
CA LEU A 295 4.82 -13.29 6.73
C LEU A 295 3.81 -14.15 5.96
N ASP A 296 3.25 -15.17 6.57
CA ASP A 296 2.19 -15.99 5.97
C ASP A 296 0.92 -15.18 5.79
N PHE A 297 0.58 -14.33 6.76
CA PHE A 297 -0.49 -13.34 6.62
C PHE A 297 -0.20 -12.37 5.47
N LEU A 298 1.02 -11.82 5.40
CA LEU A 298 1.40 -10.94 4.28
C LEU A 298 1.26 -11.66 2.93
N ALA A 299 1.68 -12.91 2.81
CA ALA A 299 1.57 -13.68 1.57
C ALA A 299 0.11 -13.92 1.16
N ARG A 300 -0.78 -14.20 2.12
CA ARG A 300 -2.22 -14.43 1.88
C ARG A 300 -3.00 -13.14 1.62
N ALA A 301 -2.47 -11.98 1.98
CA ALA A 301 -3.14 -10.69 1.84
C ALA A 301 -3.25 -10.18 0.40
N GLN A 302 -2.65 -10.85 -0.61
CA GLN A 302 -2.77 -10.44 -2.00
C GLN A 302 -4.21 -10.54 -2.52
N GLU A 303 -4.79 -9.42 -2.94
CA GLU A 303 -6.16 -9.32 -3.42
C GLU A 303 -6.31 -9.93 -4.84
N GLU A 304 -7.55 -10.20 -5.25
CA GLU A 304 -7.87 -10.86 -6.54
C GLU A 304 -7.27 -10.13 -7.76
N ASP A 305 -7.21 -8.80 -7.71
CA ASP A 305 -6.63 -7.96 -8.76
C ASP A 305 -5.08 -8.05 -8.83
N GLY A 306 -4.45 -8.75 -7.89
CA GLY A 306 -3.01 -9.00 -7.81
C GLY A 306 -2.23 -8.01 -6.94
N GLY A 307 -2.87 -6.94 -6.47
CA GLY A 307 -2.25 -5.96 -5.58
C GLY A 307 -2.34 -6.35 -4.11
N TRP A 308 -1.55 -5.68 -3.27
CA TRP A 308 -1.73 -5.73 -1.82
C TRP A 308 -2.66 -4.60 -1.34
N PRO A 309 -3.43 -4.82 -0.26
CA PRO A 309 -4.36 -3.84 0.28
C PRO A 309 -3.63 -2.65 0.89
N LEU A 310 -4.26 -1.47 0.83
CA LEU A 310 -3.90 -0.38 1.75
C LEU A 310 -4.52 -0.66 3.11
N ARG A 311 -3.68 -0.80 4.13
CA ARG A 311 -4.11 -0.89 5.54
C ARG A 311 -4.30 0.50 6.15
N ARG A 312 -4.92 1.42 5.39
CA ARG A 312 -5.23 2.80 5.79
C ARG A 312 -6.44 3.35 5.04
N PRO A 313 -7.18 4.33 5.58
CA PRO A 313 -8.36 4.89 4.94
C PRO A 313 -8.06 5.45 3.56
N ARG A 314 -9.01 5.24 2.65
CA ARG A 314 -9.06 6.00 1.40
C ARG A 314 -9.53 7.41 1.74
N TRP A 315 -8.76 8.42 1.33
CA TRP A 315 -9.10 9.82 1.62
C TRP A 315 -9.81 10.52 0.46
N ALA A 316 -9.64 10.03 -0.77
CA ALA A 316 -10.25 10.59 -1.96
C ALA A 316 -11.38 9.68 -2.50
N PRO A 317 -12.48 10.24 -3.03
CA PRO A 317 -13.49 9.47 -3.74
C PRO A 317 -12.96 8.83 -5.02
N ALA A 318 -12.04 9.52 -5.71
CA ALA A 318 -11.38 8.99 -6.89
C ALA A 318 -10.44 7.83 -6.51
N PRO A 319 -10.38 6.75 -7.31
CA PRO A 319 -9.57 5.58 -6.99
C PRO A 319 -8.07 5.80 -7.22
N ALA A 320 -7.68 6.80 -8.02
CA ALA A 320 -6.30 7.00 -8.45
C ALA A 320 -5.30 7.10 -7.27
N PRO A 321 -5.51 7.93 -6.22
CA PRO A 321 -4.59 7.96 -5.07
C PRO A 321 -4.40 6.62 -4.37
N ALA A 322 -5.47 5.85 -4.24
CA ALA A 322 -5.40 4.53 -3.64
C ALA A 322 -4.61 3.57 -4.52
N LEU A 323 -4.83 3.56 -5.83
CA LEU A 323 -4.11 2.68 -6.77
C LEU A 323 -2.61 3.02 -6.84
N GLU A 324 -2.27 4.30 -6.89
CA GLU A 324 -0.88 4.77 -6.86
C GLU A 324 -0.15 4.30 -5.59
N ALA A 325 -0.79 4.42 -4.43
CA ALA A 325 -0.23 3.94 -3.17
C ALA A 325 -0.16 2.41 -3.11
N ARG A 326 -1.17 1.69 -3.63
CA ARG A 326 -1.17 0.21 -3.69
C ARG A 326 -0.06 -0.35 -4.55
N ALA A 327 0.32 0.33 -5.62
CA ALA A 327 1.47 -0.08 -6.44
C ALA A 327 2.77 -0.11 -5.61
N ALA A 328 3.01 0.93 -4.81
CA ALA A 328 4.15 0.98 -3.90
C ALA A 328 4.07 -0.12 -2.82
N VAL A 329 2.91 -0.29 -2.19
CA VAL A 329 2.69 -1.33 -1.17
C VAL A 329 2.87 -2.75 -1.74
N THR A 330 2.46 -2.98 -2.98
CA THR A 330 2.64 -4.26 -3.68
C THR A 330 4.12 -4.58 -3.90
N ILE A 331 4.91 -3.59 -4.34
CA ILE A 331 6.36 -3.74 -4.49
C ILE A 331 7.02 -4.04 -3.14
N GLU A 332 6.68 -3.30 -2.09
CA GLU A 332 7.25 -3.53 -0.76
C GLU A 332 6.86 -4.89 -0.18
N ALA A 333 5.61 -5.33 -0.34
CA ALA A 333 5.17 -6.66 0.12
C ALA A 333 6.01 -7.78 -0.52
N LEU A 334 6.21 -7.72 -1.85
CA LEU A 334 7.05 -8.68 -2.56
C LEU A 334 8.52 -8.62 -2.13
N ARG A 335 9.06 -7.41 -1.90
CA ARG A 335 10.44 -7.22 -1.42
C ARG A 335 10.63 -7.84 -0.03
N THR A 336 9.69 -7.59 0.89
CA THR A 336 9.69 -8.17 2.24
C THR A 336 9.61 -9.70 2.18
N LEU A 337 8.65 -10.26 1.43
CA LEU A 337 8.51 -11.71 1.28
C LEU A 337 9.81 -12.34 0.73
N ARG A 338 10.39 -11.75 -0.31
CA ARG A 338 11.67 -12.21 -0.88
C ARG A 338 12.82 -12.10 0.12
N ALA A 339 12.91 -11.01 0.88
CA ALA A 339 13.98 -10.79 1.85
C ALA A 339 14.00 -11.88 2.95
N TYR A 340 12.82 -12.43 3.28
CA TYR A 340 12.67 -13.55 4.21
C TYR A 340 12.65 -14.93 3.52
N GLY A 341 12.98 -15.02 2.24
CA GLY A 341 13.03 -16.28 1.50
C GLY A 341 11.67 -16.93 1.27
N ARG A 342 10.56 -16.17 1.38
CA ARG A 342 9.22 -16.68 1.04
C ARG A 342 9.09 -16.78 -0.48
N PRO A 343 8.50 -17.87 -1.00
CA PRO A 343 8.31 -18.04 -2.44
C PRO A 343 7.30 -17.01 -2.95
N ILE A 344 7.67 -16.27 -3.99
CA ILE A 344 6.79 -15.30 -4.67
C ILE A 344 6.43 -15.73 -6.09
N GLY A 345 7.08 -16.75 -6.64
CA GLY A 345 6.82 -17.25 -7.98
C GLY A 345 8.04 -17.71 -8.73
#